data_AF-A0AAP0ATE3-F1
#
_entry.id   AF-A0AAP0ATE3-F1
#
_cell.length_a   1.000
_cell.length_b   1.000
_cell.length_c   1.000
_cell.angle_alpha   90.00
_cell.angle_beta   90.00
_cell.angle_gamma   90.00
#
_symmetry.space_group_name_H-M   'P 1'
#
loop_
_entity.id
_entity.type
_entity.pdbx_description
1 polymer ?
#
loop_
_entity_poly.entity_id
_entity_poly.type
_entity_poly.pdbx_seq_one_letter_code
_entity_poly.pdbx_strand_id
1 'polypeptide(L)'
;MDASSSSDDSPSKLCQEIYFSVVLVHPLHWMHEAAIKLQKVYKSYRTRRNLPDCAVVVEELWWKALDFASLKHSSISFFNDGKPEETTSRWARARTRAAKIGKGLSKNDKAQQLSLQHWLEAIDPRHRYGHNLQFYYDIWFENENTQPFFYWLDVGDGKEVNLEKCPRSILQKQCVQYLGPKERKAYEVAIKDGKLIYKLTELPVHTPADEKWIFVLSTCGDLFVGQKKKGKFQHSSFLAGGATTCAGRVVLRDGFLKAIWPHSGHYLPTEENFKDFINFLKENNVDLTNTRASYIGERDHSLDHSSSFRMSRNHNMEITMETKALEKDQTIVLVENTYTGDPEELAENRSNDEFSQYL
;
A
#
# COMPACT_ATOMS: atom_id res chain seq x y z
N MET A 1 -99.22 -18.58 -21.60
CA MET A 1 -98.96 -19.63 -20.60
C MET A 1 -98.19 -18.98 -19.48
N ASP A 2 -98.74 -19.14 -18.28
CA ASP A 2 -98.53 -18.35 -17.07
C ASP A 2 -97.12 -18.42 -16.46
N ALA A 3 -96.77 -17.42 -15.64
CA ALA A 3 -96.70 -17.58 -14.17
C ALA A 3 -95.88 -16.47 -13.47
N SER A 4 -96.59 -15.66 -12.65
CA SER A 4 -96.30 -15.27 -11.24
C SER A 4 -94.85 -14.94 -10.80
N SER A 5 -94.50 -13.68 -10.45
CA SER A 5 -94.71 -12.93 -9.18
C SER A 5 -93.78 -13.29 -8.00
N SER A 6 -93.02 -12.31 -7.47
CA SER A 6 -92.89 -12.13 -6.00
C SER A 6 -92.23 -10.77 -5.64
N SER A 7 -92.96 -10.02 -4.79
CA SER A 7 -92.55 -9.14 -3.67
C SER A 7 -91.34 -8.22 -3.79
N ASP A 8 -91.59 -6.91 -3.72
CA ASP A 8 -90.61 -5.83 -3.60
C ASP A 8 -90.49 -5.37 -2.12
N ASP A 9 -89.25 -5.29 -1.63
CA ASP A 9 -88.85 -5.15 -0.23
C ASP A 9 -88.03 -3.84 -0.07
N SER A 10 -88.47 -2.93 0.80
CA SER A 10 -87.77 -1.64 1.02
C SER A 10 -86.61 -1.82 2.02
N PRO A 11 -85.36 -1.40 1.71
CA PRO A 11 -84.24 -1.59 2.63
C PRO A 11 -84.24 -0.58 3.78
N SER A 12 -83.90 -1.08 4.97
CA SER A 12 -83.90 -0.40 6.26
C SER A 12 -82.69 0.54 6.48
N LYS A 13 -82.85 1.49 7.42
CA LYS A 13 -81.86 2.48 7.92
C LYS A 13 -80.48 1.92 8.32
N LEU A 14 -80.30 0.60 8.39
CA LEU A 14 -79.02 -0.04 8.73
C LEU A 14 -77.94 0.16 7.65
N CYS A 15 -78.33 0.37 6.38
CA CYS A 15 -77.37 0.50 5.27
C CYS A 15 -76.62 1.85 5.24
N GLN A 16 -77.14 2.91 5.86
CA GLN A 16 -76.49 4.22 5.84
C GLN A 16 -75.41 4.39 6.92
N GLU A 17 -75.57 3.80 8.11
CA GLU A 17 -74.57 3.88 9.19
C GLU A 17 -73.33 3.00 8.94
N ILE A 18 -73.50 1.88 8.24
CA ILE A 18 -72.37 1.00 7.87
C ILE A 18 -71.49 1.67 6.81
N TYR A 19 -72.07 2.46 5.89
CA TYR A 19 -71.30 3.13 4.84
C TYR A 19 -70.40 4.25 5.38
N PHE A 20 -70.84 4.97 6.42
CA PHE A 20 -70.04 6.04 7.04
C PHE A 20 -68.89 5.50 7.91
N SER A 21 -69.08 4.32 8.51
CA SER A 21 -68.09 3.69 9.40
C SER A 21 -66.95 3.02 8.62
N VAL A 22 -67.25 2.44 7.45
CA VAL A 22 -66.27 1.71 6.63
C VAL A 22 -65.39 2.66 5.80
N VAL A 23 -65.92 3.80 5.37
CA VAL A 23 -65.19 4.73 4.46
C VAL A 23 -64.16 5.61 5.19
N LEU A 24 -64.29 5.84 6.50
CA LEU A 24 -63.35 6.73 7.23
C LEU A 24 -62.21 6.01 7.96
N VAL A 25 -62.35 4.73 8.30
CA VAL A 25 -61.31 4.00 9.07
C VAL A 25 -60.32 3.26 8.16
N HIS A 26 -60.72 2.90 6.95
CA HIS A 26 -59.87 2.13 6.05
C HIS A 26 -58.80 2.92 5.29
N PRO A 27 -59.00 4.17 4.82
CA PRO A 27 -57.99 4.85 4.00
C PRO A 27 -56.73 5.28 4.75
N LEU A 28 -56.90 5.76 5.98
CA LEU A 28 -55.82 6.37 6.76
C LEU A 28 -54.82 5.33 7.29
N HIS A 29 -55.28 4.12 7.62
CA HIS A 29 -54.41 3.06 8.15
C HIS A 29 -53.45 2.52 7.09
N TRP A 30 -53.92 2.23 5.87
CA TRP A 30 -53.03 1.74 4.80
C TRP A 30 -52.07 2.83 4.31
N MET A 31 -52.53 4.09 4.29
CA MET A 31 -51.66 5.23 3.99
C MET A 31 -50.59 5.41 5.06
N HIS A 32 -50.92 5.21 6.35
CA HIS A 32 -49.97 5.27 7.45
C HIS A 32 -48.94 4.13 7.41
N GLU A 33 -49.37 2.90 7.15
CA GLU A 33 -48.45 1.76 6.97
C GLU A 33 -47.53 1.92 5.76
N ALA A 34 -48.07 2.37 4.62
CA ALA A 34 -47.29 2.66 3.43
C ALA A 34 -46.26 3.77 3.70
N ALA A 35 -46.65 4.83 4.40
CA ALA A 35 -45.76 5.92 4.81
C ALA A 35 -44.66 5.43 5.77
N ILE A 36 -44.97 4.58 6.76
CA ILE A 36 -43.98 4.00 7.67
C ILE A 36 -43.00 3.09 6.90
N LYS A 37 -43.49 2.28 5.95
CA LYS A 37 -42.62 1.45 5.10
C LYS A 37 -41.67 2.31 4.27
N LEU A 38 -42.17 3.36 3.63
CA LEU A 38 -41.37 4.35 2.89
C LEU A 38 -40.32 5.04 3.77
N GLN A 39 -40.71 5.48 4.97
CA GLN A 39 -39.80 6.11 5.92
C GLN A 39 -38.72 5.15 6.42
N LYS A 40 -39.05 3.88 6.69
CA LYS A 40 -38.07 2.86 7.10
C LYS A 40 -37.08 2.55 5.97
N VAL A 41 -37.57 2.40 4.74
CA VAL A 41 -36.72 2.22 3.55
C VAL A 41 -35.81 3.43 3.37
N TYR A 42 -36.35 4.65 3.45
CA TYR A 42 -35.57 5.88 3.31
C TYR A 42 -34.55 6.07 4.45
N LYS A 43 -34.91 5.80 5.70
CA LYS A 43 -33.97 5.84 6.85
C LYS A 43 -32.87 4.79 6.72
N SER A 44 -33.22 3.57 6.32
CA SER A 44 -32.24 2.49 6.08
C SER A 44 -31.30 2.82 4.91
N TYR A 45 -31.83 3.38 3.83
CA TYR A 45 -31.08 3.87 2.69
C TYR A 45 -30.12 5.00 3.08
N ARG A 46 -30.62 5.99 3.85
CA ARG A 46 -29.80 7.10 4.37
C ARG A 46 -28.71 6.61 5.31
N THR A 47 -28.99 5.64 6.17
CA THR A 47 -27.98 5.04 7.07
C THR A 47 -26.93 4.27 6.28
N ARG A 48 -27.34 3.48 5.28
CA ARG A 48 -26.42 2.74 4.38
C ARG A 48 -25.62 3.63 3.44
N ARG A 49 -26.04 4.88 3.21
CA ARG A 49 -25.27 5.91 2.50
C ARG A 49 -24.32 6.65 3.44
N ASN A 50 -24.81 7.02 4.62
CA ASN A 50 -23.99 7.65 5.66
C ASN A 50 -22.85 6.77 6.15
N LEU A 51 -22.99 5.43 6.18
CA LEU A 51 -21.92 4.53 6.64
C LEU A 51 -20.69 4.53 5.71
N PRO A 52 -20.84 4.35 4.38
CA PRO A 52 -19.76 4.60 3.41
C PRO A 52 -19.21 6.01 3.51
N ASP A 53 -20.06 7.03 3.60
CA ASP A 53 -19.59 8.42 3.69
C ASP A 53 -18.77 8.65 4.96
N CYS A 54 -19.21 8.11 6.10
CA CYS A 54 -18.45 8.14 7.36
C CYS A 54 -17.16 7.32 7.28
N ALA A 55 -17.19 6.14 6.66
CA ALA A 55 -16.01 5.30 6.47
C ALA A 55 -14.98 6.01 5.58
N VAL A 56 -15.41 6.65 4.49
CA VAL A 56 -14.57 7.47 3.61
C VAL A 56 -14.02 8.67 4.39
N VAL A 57 -14.85 9.40 5.15
CA VAL A 57 -14.40 10.54 5.96
C VAL A 57 -13.37 10.12 7.01
N VAL A 58 -13.55 8.95 7.64
CA VAL A 58 -12.62 8.38 8.63
C VAL A 58 -11.31 7.93 7.96
N GLU A 59 -11.39 7.24 6.81
CA GLU A 59 -10.23 6.84 6.01
C GLU A 59 -9.47 8.03 5.42
N GLU A 60 -10.10 9.20 5.27
CA GLU A 60 -9.41 10.39 4.81
C GLU A 60 -8.83 11.24 5.94
N LEU A 61 -9.52 11.36 7.09
CA LEU A 61 -9.13 12.26 8.18
C LEU A 61 -8.25 11.58 9.24
N TRP A 62 -8.56 10.33 9.59
CA TRP A 62 -7.94 9.60 10.70
C TRP A 62 -6.98 8.52 10.24
N TRP A 63 -6.67 8.47 8.96
CA TRP A 63 -5.87 7.41 8.35
C TRP A 63 -4.53 7.19 9.04
N LYS A 64 -3.80 8.25 9.43
CA LYS A 64 -2.52 8.13 10.15
C LYS A 64 -2.70 7.48 11.51
N ALA A 65 -3.73 7.89 12.25
CA ALA A 65 -4.01 7.36 13.57
C ALA A 65 -4.44 5.90 13.51
N LEU A 66 -5.27 5.53 12.52
CA LEU A 66 -5.69 4.15 12.28
C LEU A 66 -4.54 3.26 11.82
N ASP A 67 -3.72 3.74 10.87
CA ASP A 67 -2.55 3.02 10.37
C ASP A 67 -1.53 2.79 11.50
N PHE A 68 -1.25 3.85 12.27
CA PHE A 68 -0.39 3.77 13.45
C PHE A 68 -0.95 2.77 14.49
N ALA A 69 -2.23 2.88 14.85
CA ALA A 69 -2.85 2.00 15.84
C ALA A 69 -2.84 0.54 15.38
N SER A 70 -3.18 0.29 14.12
CA SER A 70 -3.16 -1.04 13.50
C SER A 70 -1.75 -1.65 13.52
N LEU A 71 -0.75 -0.89 13.05
CA LEU A 71 0.64 -1.37 13.04
C LEU A 71 1.19 -1.56 14.46
N LYS A 72 0.89 -0.65 15.39
CA LYS A 72 1.32 -0.74 16.79
C LYS A 72 0.69 -1.93 17.49
N HIS A 73 -0.61 -2.15 17.27
CA HIS A 73 -1.30 -3.34 17.76
C HIS A 73 -0.62 -4.59 17.21
N SER A 74 -0.43 -4.67 15.89
CA SER A 74 0.24 -5.80 15.25
C SER A 74 1.69 -6.05 15.69
N SER A 75 2.37 -5.06 16.29
CA SER A 75 3.81 -5.13 16.53
C SER A 75 4.22 -5.14 18.00
N ILE A 76 3.41 -4.57 18.91
CA ILE A 76 3.84 -4.30 20.29
C ILE A 76 2.82 -4.79 21.33
N SER A 77 1.51 -4.69 21.09
CA SER A 77 0.52 -4.91 22.16
C SER A 77 0.40 -6.34 22.66
N PHE A 78 0.80 -7.34 21.85
CA PHE A 78 0.62 -8.75 22.18
C PHE A 78 1.59 -9.33 23.21
N PHE A 79 2.70 -8.65 23.51
CA PHE A 79 3.72 -9.13 24.46
C PHE A 79 3.54 -8.59 25.88
N ASN A 80 2.57 -7.71 26.12
CA ASN A 80 2.34 -7.15 27.46
C ASN A 80 1.71 -8.14 28.45
N ASP A 81 1.10 -9.23 27.96
CA ASP A 81 0.30 -10.15 28.79
C ASP A 81 1.07 -11.41 29.25
N GLY A 82 2.39 -11.48 29.02
CA GLY A 82 3.25 -12.57 29.50
C GLY A 82 2.95 -13.96 28.94
N LYS A 83 2.01 -14.09 27.99
CA LYS A 83 1.66 -15.34 27.32
C LYS A 83 2.35 -15.44 25.96
N PRO A 84 2.89 -16.62 25.58
CA PRO A 84 3.41 -16.83 24.24
C PRO A 84 2.29 -16.63 23.21
N GLU A 85 2.65 -16.07 22.07
CA GLU A 85 1.69 -15.74 21.03
C GLU A 85 1.07 -17.01 20.41
N GLU A 86 -0.26 -17.07 20.36
CA GLU A 86 -0.96 -18.13 19.65
C GLU A 86 -0.65 -18.11 18.15
N THR A 87 -0.55 -19.29 17.54
CA THR A 87 -0.31 -19.45 16.09
C THR A 87 -1.30 -18.65 15.25
N THR A 88 -2.56 -18.57 15.68
CA THR A 88 -3.63 -17.76 15.05
C THR A 88 -3.28 -16.27 14.99
N SER A 89 -2.74 -15.71 16.08
CA SER A 89 -2.28 -14.32 16.16
C SER A 89 -1.07 -14.09 15.25
N ARG A 90 -0.10 -15.02 15.24
CA ARG A 90 1.08 -14.93 14.36
C ARG A 90 0.68 -14.83 12.89
N TRP A 91 -0.27 -15.67 12.48
CA TRP A 91 -0.84 -15.65 11.12
C TRP A 91 -1.69 -14.41 10.83
N ALA A 92 -2.47 -13.92 11.80
CA ALA A 92 -3.22 -12.67 11.65
C ALA A 92 -2.29 -11.47 11.42
N ARG A 93 -1.18 -11.40 12.17
CA ARG A 93 -0.15 -10.38 11.98
C ARG A 93 0.55 -10.49 10.64
N ALA A 94 0.96 -11.69 10.25
CA ALA A 94 1.58 -11.92 8.94
C ALA A 94 0.66 -11.45 7.80
N ARG A 95 -0.63 -11.81 7.86
CA ARG A 95 -1.65 -11.33 6.91
C ARG A 95 -1.78 -9.80 6.89
N THR A 96 -1.80 -9.17 8.06
CA THR A 96 -1.91 -7.70 8.15
C THR A 96 -0.71 -6.99 7.52
N ARG A 97 0.51 -7.47 7.78
CA ARG A 97 1.74 -6.94 7.19
C ARG A 97 1.80 -7.17 5.68
N ALA A 98 1.44 -8.37 5.22
CA ALA A 98 1.37 -8.69 3.80
C ALA A 98 0.35 -7.80 3.08
N ALA A 99 -0.84 -7.57 3.67
CA ALA A 99 -1.85 -6.69 3.12
C ALA A 99 -1.38 -5.23 3.01
N LYS A 100 -0.56 -4.75 3.96
CA LYS A 100 0.05 -3.41 3.91
C LYS A 100 0.98 -3.24 2.71
N ILE A 101 1.89 -4.20 2.50
CA ILE A 101 2.90 -4.18 1.43
C ILE A 101 2.27 -4.50 0.06
N GLY A 102 1.25 -5.35 0.03
CA GLY A 102 0.49 -5.71 -1.17
C GLY A 102 -0.62 -4.74 -1.55
N LYS A 103 -0.81 -3.64 -0.81
CA LYS A 103 -1.89 -2.69 -1.09
C LYS A 103 -1.76 -2.13 -2.50
N GLY A 104 -2.74 -2.45 -3.35
CA GLY A 104 -2.80 -1.99 -4.75
C GLY A 104 -2.38 -3.02 -5.79
N LEU A 105 -1.78 -4.15 -5.40
CA LEU A 105 -1.39 -5.22 -6.35
C LEU A 105 -2.57 -5.85 -7.09
N SER A 106 -3.72 -5.99 -6.43
CA SER A 106 -4.91 -6.58 -7.05
C SER A 106 -5.47 -5.76 -8.22
N LYS A 107 -4.98 -4.53 -8.41
CA LYS A 107 -5.45 -3.62 -9.46
C LYS A 107 -4.58 -3.67 -10.73
N ASN A 108 -3.36 -4.19 -10.64
CA ASN A 108 -2.42 -4.27 -11.76
C ASN A 108 -1.43 -5.40 -11.48
N ASP A 109 -1.46 -6.42 -12.34
CA ASP A 109 -0.64 -7.63 -12.29
C ASP A 109 0.87 -7.36 -12.45
N LYS A 110 1.23 -6.23 -13.08
CA LYS A 110 2.62 -5.76 -13.23
C LYS A 110 3.08 -4.79 -12.14
N ALA A 111 2.24 -4.51 -11.15
CA ALA A 111 2.56 -3.55 -10.09
C ALA A 111 3.76 -3.99 -9.25
N GLN A 112 4.62 -3.03 -8.93
CA GLN A 112 5.80 -3.25 -8.13
C GLN A 112 5.51 -2.96 -6.66
N GLN A 113 5.88 -3.92 -5.81
CA GLN A 113 5.90 -3.73 -4.37
C GLN A 113 7.17 -2.96 -3.96
N LEU A 114 7.16 -2.52 -2.71
CA LEU A 114 8.37 -2.04 -2.07
C LEU A 114 9.42 -3.17 -2.09
N SER A 115 10.71 -2.87 -2.16
CA SER A 115 11.79 -3.86 -2.07
C SER A 115 11.85 -4.44 -0.66
N LEU A 116 12.25 -5.72 -0.51
CA LEU A 116 12.33 -6.41 0.78
C LEU A 116 13.08 -5.60 1.86
N GLN A 117 14.20 -4.97 1.51
CA GLN A 117 15.01 -4.13 2.41
C GLN A 117 14.28 -2.92 2.99
N HIS A 118 13.20 -2.47 2.34
CA HIS A 118 12.43 -1.30 2.74
C HIS A 118 11.08 -1.68 3.35
N TRP A 119 10.70 -2.96 3.41
CA TRP A 119 9.43 -3.39 4.01
C TRP A 119 9.31 -2.98 5.46
N LEU A 120 10.42 -3.04 6.21
CA LEU A 120 10.48 -2.60 7.61
C LEU A 120 9.97 -1.17 7.79
N GLU A 121 10.27 -0.25 6.88
CA GLU A 121 9.75 1.13 6.92
C GLU A 121 8.22 1.18 6.79
N ALA A 122 7.66 0.36 5.91
CA ALA A 122 6.21 0.34 5.65
C ALA A 122 5.39 -0.30 6.78
N ILE A 123 5.97 -1.28 7.49
CA ILE A 123 5.31 -1.96 8.60
C ILE A 123 5.70 -1.43 9.99
N ASP A 124 6.69 -0.53 10.07
CA ASP A 124 7.03 0.20 11.30
C ASP A 124 5.94 1.24 11.58
N PRO A 125 5.26 1.21 12.75
CA PRO A 125 4.29 2.23 13.13
C PRO A 125 4.85 3.66 13.07
N ARG A 126 6.17 3.81 13.28
CA ARG A 126 6.85 5.12 13.28
C ARG A 126 7.41 5.50 11.91
N HIS A 127 7.33 4.60 10.93
CA HIS A 127 7.92 4.74 9.60
C HIS A 127 9.38 5.22 9.64
N ARG A 128 10.20 4.69 10.55
CA ARG A 128 11.63 4.98 10.60
C ARG A 128 12.27 4.57 9.27
N TYR A 129 13.28 5.33 8.86
CA TYR A 129 13.92 5.16 7.56
C TYR A 129 14.44 3.73 7.39
N GLY A 130 14.01 3.04 6.34
CA GLY A 130 14.24 1.60 6.18
C GLY A 130 15.72 1.19 6.23
N HIS A 131 16.60 1.98 5.61
CA HIS A 131 18.04 1.73 5.65
C HIS A 131 18.60 1.74 7.08
N ASN A 132 18.10 2.64 7.94
CA ASN A 132 18.52 2.69 9.33
C ASN A 132 17.95 1.53 10.15
N LEU A 133 16.73 1.10 9.84
CA LEU A 133 16.11 -0.08 10.47
C LEU A 133 16.87 -1.36 10.16
N GLN A 134 17.42 -1.48 8.95
CA GLN A 134 18.16 -2.68 8.53
C GLN A 134 19.35 -2.98 9.46
N PHE A 135 20.13 -1.96 9.85
CA PHE A 135 21.26 -2.17 10.77
C PHE A 135 20.85 -2.80 12.10
N TYR A 136 19.66 -2.45 12.60
CA TYR A 136 19.11 -3.02 13.83
C TYR A 136 18.48 -4.39 13.59
N TYR A 137 17.88 -4.58 12.42
CA TYR A 137 17.30 -5.86 12.02
C TYR A 137 18.36 -6.95 11.89
N ASP A 138 19.51 -6.64 11.30
CA ASP A 138 20.62 -7.59 11.15
C ASP A 138 21.06 -8.13 12.51
N ILE A 139 21.21 -7.25 13.52
CA ILE A 139 21.56 -7.64 14.89
C ILE A 139 20.45 -8.46 15.54
N TRP A 140 19.19 -8.05 15.38
CA TRP A 140 18.06 -8.81 15.91
C TRP A 140 18.00 -10.22 15.33
N PHE A 141 18.26 -10.34 14.02
CA PHE A 141 18.24 -11.60 13.27
C PHE A 141 19.40 -12.52 13.67
N GLU A 142 20.62 -11.98 13.78
CA GLU A 142 21.82 -12.73 14.18
C GLU A 142 21.76 -13.27 15.61
N ASN A 143 21.04 -12.60 16.52
CA ASN A 143 20.92 -13.00 17.92
C ASN A 143 19.76 -14.00 18.18
N GLU A 144 19.14 -14.55 17.13
CA GLU A 144 18.02 -15.51 17.20
C GLU A 144 16.93 -15.12 18.22
N ASN A 145 16.63 -13.82 18.31
CA ASN A 145 15.78 -13.31 19.38
C ASN A 145 14.32 -13.76 19.19
N THR A 146 13.69 -14.22 20.28
CA THR A 146 12.30 -14.70 20.27
C THR A 146 11.26 -13.57 20.25
N GLN A 147 11.67 -12.35 20.58
CA GLN A 147 10.83 -11.15 20.54
C GLN A 147 10.67 -10.66 19.09
N PRO A 148 9.46 -10.25 18.66
CA PRO A 148 9.28 -9.60 17.36
C PRO A 148 10.14 -8.36 17.23
N PHE A 149 10.73 -8.15 16.06
CA PHE A 149 11.69 -7.08 15.80
C PHE A 149 11.32 -5.70 16.40
N PHE A 150 10.11 -5.17 16.14
CA PHE A 150 9.73 -3.86 16.68
C PHE A 150 9.49 -3.85 18.19
N TYR A 151 9.02 -4.97 18.76
CA TYR A 151 8.93 -5.11 20.20
C TYR A 151 10.33 -5.10 20.82
N TRP A 152 11.23 -5.96 20.30
CA TRP A 152 12.63 -6.01 20.70
C TRP A 152 13.28 -4.62 20.62
N LEU A 153 13.06 -3.92 19.51
CA LEU A 153 13.66 -2.63 19.24
C LEU A 153 13.16 -1.55 20.19
N ASP A 154 11.87 -1.46 20.47
CA ASP A 154 11.27 -0.32 21.17
C ASP A 154 11.02 -0.55 22.68
N VAL A 155 10.82 -1.81 23.11
CA VAL A 155 10.37 -2.15 24.47
C VAL A 155 11.21 -3.25 25.11
N GLY A 156 11.58 -4.27 24.34
CA GLY A 156 12.27 -5.46 24.79
C GLY A 156 13.78 -5.28 24.92
N ASP A 157 14.51 -6.34 24.61
CA ASP A 157 15.93 -6.46 24.96
C ASP A 157 16.81 -5.49 24.13
N GLY A 158 16.35 -5.15 22.93
CA GLY A 158 17.01 -4.22 22.01
C GLY A 158 16.82 -2.75 22.33
N LYS A 159 16.06 -2.40 23.38
CA LYS A 159 15.68 -1.00 23.66
C LYS A 159 16.88 -0.09 23.95
N GLU A 160 17.96 -0.64 24.50
CA GLU A 160 19.20 0.11 24.82
C GLU A 160 20.30 -0.09 23.75
N VAL A 161 20.05 -0.90 22.72
CA VAL A 161 21.01 -1.10 21.64
C VAL A 161 21.22 0.21 20.89
N ASN A 162 22.49 0.61 20.77
CA ASN A 162 22.91 1.84 20.09
C ASN A 162 24.12 1.54 19.20
N LEU A 163 23.97 1.74 17.88
CA LEU A 163 24.97 1.35 16.89
C LEU A 163 25.84 2.54 16.51
N GLU A 164 27.14 2.31 16.33
CA GLU A 164 28.06 3.36 15.89
C GLU A 164 27.71 3.88 14.49
N LYS A 165 27.41 2.98 13.54
CA LYS A 165 27.01 3.31 12.17
C LYS A 165 25.66 4.01 12.07
N CYS A 166 24.76 3.75 13.02
CA CYS A 166 23.42 4.32 13.07
C CYS A 166 23.02 4.52 14.54
N PRO A 167 23.41 5.65 15.15
CA PRO A 167 23.01 5.96 16.51
C PRO A 167 21.49 6.01 16.62
N ARG A 168 20.98 5.62 17.78
CA ARG A 168 19.54 5.54 18.05
C ARG A 168 18.82 6.88 17.88
N SER A 169 19.53 7.97 18.15
CA SER A 169 19.05 9.33 17.88
C SER A 169 18.80 9.60 16.39
N ILE A 170 19.65 9.07 15.50
CA ILE A 170 19.47 9.16 14.05
C ILE A 170 18.29 8.28 13.60
N LEU A 171 18.24 7.03 14.09
CA LEU A 171 17.13 6.10 13.81
C LEU A 171 15.77 6.73 14.17
N GLN A 172 15.66 7.35 15.34
CA GLN A 172 14.42 7.95 15.82
C GLN A 172 14.08 9.28 15.12
N LYS A 173 15.08 10.02 14.65
CA LYS A 173 14.89 11.31 13.96
C LYS A 173 14.47 11.14 12.50
N GLN A 174 15.02 10.14 11.81
CA GLN A 174 14.75 9.89 10.40
C GLN A 174 13.54 8.99 10.24
N CYS A 175 12.37 9.62 10.09
CA CYS A 175 11.10 8.97 9.80
C CYS A 175 10.57 9.49 8.47
N VAL A 176 10.18 8.56 7.60
CA VAL A 176 9.63 8.85 6.29
C VAL A 176 8.17 9.27 6.45
N GLN A 177 7.84 10.42 5.88
CA GLN A 177 6.50 10.94 5.86
C GLN A 177 5.67 10.15 4.87
N TYR A 178 4.68 9.40 5.35
CA TYR A 178 3.67 8.79 4.50
C TYR A 178 2.50 9.75 4.33
N LEU A 179 2.07 9.94 3.09
CA LEU A 179 1.02 10.88 2.73
C LEU A 179 -0.36 10.21 2.73
N GLY A 180 -1.30 10.91 3.34
CA GLY A 180 -2.71 10.56 3.28
C GLY A 180 -3.37 10.92 1.98
N PRO A 181 -4.62 10.44 1.75
CA PRO A 181 -5.41 10.85 0.59
C PRO A 181 -5.48 12.37 0.41
N LYS A 182 -5.71 13.14 1.50
CA LYS A 182 -5.76 14.60 1.43
C LYS A 182 -4.41 15.26 1.18
N GLU A 183 -3.37 14.80 1.88
CA GLU A 183 -2.01 15.37 1.78
C GLU A 183 -1.39 15.10 0.40
N ARG A 184 -1.72 13.97 -0.21
CA ARG A 184 -1.22 13.55 -1.51
C ARG A 184 -1.69 14.43 -2.66
N LYS A 185 -2.86 15.08 -2.54
CA LYS A 185 -3.40 16.00 -3.56
C LYS A 185 -2.43 17.14 -3.91
N ALA A 186 -1.60 17.56 -2.96
CA ALA A 186 -0.59 18.60 -3.19
C ALA A 186 0.53 18.18 -4.16
N TYR A 187 0.67 16.87 -4.43
CA TYR A 187 1.72 16.31 -5.28
C TYR A 187 1.17 15.72 -6.57
N GLU A 188 -0.15 15.70 -6.73
CA GLU A 188 -0.80 15.06 -7.86
C GLU A 188 -0.66 15.92 -9.12
N VAL A 189 -0.30 15.26 -10.22
CA VAL A 189 0.01 15.89 -11.49
C VAL A 189 -0.95 15.40 -12.56
N ALA A 190 -1.47 16.34 -13.34
CA ALA A 190 -2.18 16.07 -14.59
C ALA A 190 -1.29 16.42 -15.77
N ILE A 191 -1.52 15.76 -16.90
CA ILE A 191 -0.91 16.13 -18.18
C ILE A 191 -1.95 16.97 -18.93
N LYS A 192 -1.61 18.23 -19.22
CA LYS A 192 -2.43 19.17 -19.99
C LYS A 192 -1.59 19.76 -21.10
N ASP A 193 -2.04 19.64 -22.34
CA ASP A 193 -1.32 20.13 -23.54
C ASP A 193 0.15 19.68 -23.58
N GLY A 194 0.40 18.42 -23.23
CA GLY A 194 1.75 17.83 -23.16
C GLY A 194 2.64 18.31 -22.01
N LYS A 195 2.11 19.15 -21.10
CA LYS A 195 2.80 19.64 -19.89
C LYS A 195 2.32 18.93 -18.64
N LEU A 196 3.23 18.69 -17.71
CA LEU A 196 2.92 18.23 -16.36
C LEU A 196 2.55 19.43 -15.47
N ILE A 197 1.31 19.45 -14.99
CA ILE A 197 0.72 20.52 -14.18
C ILE A 197 0.25 19.94 -12.84
N TYR A 198 0.54 20.61 -11.73
CA TYR A 198 -0.02 20.21 -10.44
C TYR A 198 -1.54 20.42 -10.43
N LYS A 199 -2.31 19.36 -10.14
CA LYS A 199 -3.80 19.43 -10.16
C LYS A 199 -4.35 20.45 -9.16
N LEU A 200 -3.70 20.62 -8.01
CA LEU A 200 -4.20 21.50 -6.95
C LEU A 200 -3.93 22.98 -7.24
N THR A 201 -2.73 23.30 -7.71
CA THR A 201 -2.29 24.70 -7.90
C THR A 201 -2.45 25.19 -9.32
N GLU A 202 -2.67 24.29 -10.28
CA GLU A 202 -2.73 24.58 -11.71
C GLU A 202 -1.44 25.22 -12.26
N LEU A 203 -0.33 25.05 -11.54
CA LEU A 203 0.99 25.54 -11.94
C LEU A 203 1.80 24.45 -12.63
N PRO A 204 2.59 24.81 -13.66
CA PRO A 204 3.53 23.87 -14.28
C PRO A 204 4.53 23.33 -13.28
N VAL A 205 4.80 22.03 -13.35
CA VAL A 205 5.80 21.41 -12.48
C VAL A 205 7.19 21.89 -12.92
N HIS A 206 7.92 22.51 -12.00
CA HIS A 206 9.29 22.94 -12.22
C HIS A 206 10.21 22.28 -11.18
N THR A 207 11.32 21.71 -11.64
CA THR A 207 12.29 21.00 -10.77
C THR A 207 13.61 21.77 -10.76
N PRO A 208 13.91 22.60 -9.75
CA PRO A 208 15.17 23.34 -9.70
C PRO A 208 16.40 22.44 -9.86
N ALA A 209 17.48 23.01 -10.39
CA ALA A 209 18.78 22.35 -10.36
C ALA A 209 19.22 22.12 -8.89
N ASP A 210 20.13 21.18 -8.67
CA ASP A 210 20.71 20.82 -7.36
C ASP A 210 19.83 19.99 -6.42
N GLU A 211 18.61 19.64 -6.84
CA GLU A 211 17.69 18.84 -6.05
C GLU A 211 17.29 17.54 -6.76
N LYS A 212 17.12 16.46 -5.98
CA LYS A 212 16.64 15.18 -6.51
C LYS A 212 15.11 15.20 -6.50
N TRP A 213 14.50 15.19 -7.69
CA TRP A 213 13.05 15.12 -7.86
C TRP A 213 12.64 13.71 -8.28
N ILE A 214 11.52 13.25 -7.73
CA ILE A 214 11.03 11.88 -7.88
C ILE A 214 9.58 11.86 -8.34
N PHE A 215 9.21 10.81 -9.05
CA PHE A 215 7.84 10.54 -9.44
C PHE A 215 7.38 9.14 -9.01
N VAL A 216 6.08 8.99 -8.83
CA VAL A 216 5.39 7.71 -8.67
C VAL A 216 4.12 7.70 -9.52
N LEU A 217 3.97 6.70 -10.38
CA LEU A 217 2.71 6.35 -11.03
C LEU A 217 2.02 5.26 -10.22
N SER A 218 0.82 5.55 -9.72
CA SER A 218 0.01 4.57 -8.98
C SER A 218 -0.60 3.50 -9.89
N THR A 219 -1.09 2.41 -9.28
CA THR A 219 -1.80 1.34 -10.01
C THR A 219 -3.15 1.78 -10.59
N CYS A 220 -3.64 2.98 -10.24
CA CYS A 220 -4.85 3.57 -10.82
C CYS A 220 -4.56 4.64 -11.87
N GLY A 221 -3.28 4.87 -12.23
CA GLY A 221 -2.90 5.86 -13.23
C GLY A 221 -2.68 7.28 -12.69
N ASP A 222 -2.86 7.51 -11.39
CA ASP A 222 -2.53 8.81 -10.78
C ASP A 222 -1.02 9.01 -10.70
N LEU A 223 -0.53 10.13 -11.24
CA LEU A 223 0.88 10.52 -11.24
C LEU A 223 1.16 11.52 -10.12
N PHE A 224 2.22 11.26 -9.35
CA PHE A 224 2.68 12.15 -8.29
C PHE A 224 4.13 12.56 -8.52
N VAL A 225 4.45 13.83 -8.27
CA VAL A 225 5.82 14.38 -8.42
C VAL A 225 6.16 15.26 -7.21
N GLY A 226 7.37 15.07 -6.67
CA GLY A 226 7.84 15.85 -5.53
C GLY A 226 9.35 15.78 -5.30
N GLN A 227 9.84 16.68 -4.47
CA GLN A 227 11.24 16.75 -4.08
C GLN A 227 11.59 15.63 -3.08
N LYS A 228 12.64 14.86 -3.36
CA LYS A 228 13.17 13.85 -2.45
C LYS A 228 13.93 14.52 -1.31
N LYS A 229 13.66 14.09 -0.07
CA LYS A 229 14.38 14.51 1.14
C LYS A 229 14.87 13.27 1.87
N LYS A 230 16.18 13.00 1.87
CA LYS A 230 16.76 11.77 2.44
C LYS A 230 16.30 11.56 3.89
N GLY A 231 15.78 10.37 4.21
CA GLY A 231 15.27 10.01 5.53
C GLY A 231 13.97 10.71 5.95
N LYS A 232 13.31 11.46 5.05
CA LYS A 232 12.07 12.19 5.33
C LYS A 232 11.00 12.05 4.24
N PHE A 233 11.37 12.10 2.96
CA PHE A 233 10.43 12.02 1.85
C PHE A 233 11.06 11.30 0.66
N GLN A 234 10.42 10.22 0.20
CA GLN A 234 10.90 9.37 -0.89
C GLN A 234 9.73 8.69 -1.60
N HIS A 235 9.98 7.79 -2.55
CA HIS A 235 8.92 7.20 -3.37
C HIS A 235 7.78 6.57 -2.53
N SER A 236 8.12 5.87 -1.45
CA SER A 236 7.13 5.25 -0.54
C SER A 236 6.19 6.26 0.12
N SER A 237 6.62 7.52 0.26
CA SER A 237 5.84 8.61 0.83
C SER A 237 4.53 8.85 0.09
N PHE A 238 4.54 8.79 -1.24
CA PHE A 238 3.35 9.09 -2.03
C PHE A 238 2.24 8.12 -1.69
N LEU A 239 2.44 6.81 -1.83
CA LEU A 239 1.38 5.82 -1.65
C LEU A 239 1.37 5.14 -0.28
N ALA A 240 2.06 5.72 0.71
CA ALA A 240 2.17 5.19 2.07
C ALA A 240 2.65 3.71 2.08
N GLY A 241 3.66 3.41 1.26
CA GLY A 241 4.21 2.07 1.08
C GLY A 241 3.41 1.15 0.15
N GLY A 242 2.29 1.62 -0.44
CA GLY A 242 1.51 0.85 -1.40
C GLY A 242 2.22 0.63 -2.73
N ALA A 243 1.72 -0.33 -3.51
CA ALA A 243 2.29 -0.73 -4.79
C ALA A 243 2.19 0.38 -5.86
N THR A 244 3.15 0.38 -6.79
CA THR A 244 3.26 1.37 -7.87
C THR A 244 3.34 0.70 -9.23
N THR A 245 2.83 1.34 -10.29
CA THR A 245 3.10 0.90 -11.66
C THR A 245 4.54 1.22 -12.05
N CYS A 246 5.00 2.42 -11.73
CA CYS A 246 6.37 2.84 -11.97
C CYS A 246 6.78 3.92 -10.97
N ALA A 247 8.07 4.01 -10.67
CA ALA A 247 8.62 5.03 -9.78
C ALA A 247 10.04 5.39 -10.24
N GLY A 248 10.42 6.66 -10.19
CA GLY A 248 11.73 7.05 -10.70
C GLY A 248 12.13 8.48 -10.38
N ARG A 249 13.13 8.97 -11.12
CA ARG A 249 13.59 10.36 -11.08
C ARG A 249 13.09 11.12 -12.29
N VAL A 250 12.83 12.41 -12.13
CA VAL A 250 12.30 13.26 -13.19
C VAL A 250 12.95 14.63 -13.15
N VAL A 251 13.15 15.24 -14.33
CA VAL A 251 13.54 16.63 -14.51
C VAL A 251 12.52 17.31 -15.41
N LEU A 252 11.85 18.32 -14.87
CA LEU A 252 10.84 19.15 -15.52
C LEU A 252 11.27 20.61 -15.53
N ARG A 253 11.00 21.31 -16.63
CA ARG A 253 11.20 22.75 -16.80
C ARG A 253 9.92 23.34 -17.34
N ASP A 254 9.22 24.12 -16.52
CA ASP A 254 7.93 24.74 -16.88
C ASP A 254 6.90 23.71 -17.40
N GLY A 255 6.80 22.58 -16.68
CA GLY A 255 5.92 21.46 -17.03
C GLY A 255 6.44 20.57 -18.17
N PHE A 256 7.45 20.97 -18.93
CA PHE A 256 8.03 20.15 -19.99
C PHE A 256 9.03 19.14 -19.43
N LEU A 257 8.86 17.87 -19.83
CA LEU A 257 9.79 16.81 -19.49
C LEU A 257 11.12 17.00 -20.20
N LYS A 258 12.23 16.97 -19.44
CA LYS A 258 13.59 17.11 -19.96
C LYS A 258 14.40 15.84 -19.76
N ALA A 259 14.20 15.16 -18.64
CA ALA A 259 14.84 13.89 -18.41
C ALA A 259 14.05 13.01 -17.44
N ILE A 260 14.20 11.70 -17.60
CA ILE A 260 13.53 10.71 -16.77
C ILE A 260 14.34 9.42 -16.67
N TRP A 261 14.34 8.82 -15.48
CA TRP A 261 15.03 7.57 -15.21
C TRP A 261 14.20 6.66 -14.30
N PRO A 262 14.19 5.32 -14.53
CA PRO A 262 13.53 4.33 -13.66
C PRO A 262 14.34 4.06 -12.39
N HIS A 263 14.77 5.12 -11.70
CA HIS A 263 15.62 5.00 -10.53
C HIS A 263 14.80 5.17 -9.24
N SER A 264 14.36 4.03 -8.72
CA SER A 264 13.78 3.92 -7.38
C SER A 264 14.46 2.80 -6.60
N GLY A 265 15.25 3.17 -5.59
CA GLY A 265 15.82 2.19 -4.65
C GLY A 265 14.77 1.51 -3.78
N HIS A 266 13.52 1.99 -3.80
CA HIS A 266 12.42 1.49 -2.98
C HIS A 266 11.49 0.55 -3.71
N TYR A 267 11.24 0.77 -5.00
CA TYR A 267 10.27 -0.02 -5.79
C TYR A 267 10.91 -0.77 -6.95
N LEU A 268 12.21 -0.55 -7.20
CA LEU A 268 13.03 -1.29 -8.19
C LEU A 268 12.28 -1.62 -9.49
N PRO A 269 11.76 -0.59 -10.21
CA PRO A 269 10.93 -0.81 -11.40
C PRO A 269 11.66 -1.64 -12.45
N THR A 270 10.93 -2.56 -13.08
CA THR A 270 11.45 -3.35 -14.20
C THR A 270 11.49 -2.53 -15.50
N GLU A 271 12.12 -3.09 -16.53
CA GLU A 271 12.21 -2.43 -17.84
C GLU A 271 10.84 -2.27 -18.47
N GLU A 272 10.00 -3.29 -18.30
CA GLU A 272 8.63 -3.30 -18.75
C GLU A 272 7.82 -2.20 -18.03
N ASN A 273 7.94 -2.08 -16.71
CA ASN A 273 7.26 -1.01 -15.97
C ASN A 273 7.66 0.38 -16.45
N PHE A 274 8.92 0.56 -16.80
CA PHE A 274 9.39 1.84 -17.34
C PHE A 274 8.87 2.07 -18.77
N LYS A 275 8.85 1.05 -19.63
CA LYS A 275 8.26 1.13 -20.97
C LYS A 275 6.76 1.49 -20.88
N ASP A 276 6.03 0.87 -19.98
CA ASP A 276 4.62 1.18 -19.72
C ASP A 276 4.45 2.65 -19.29
N PHE A 277 5.36 3.17 -18.46
CA PHE A 277 5.35 4.58 -18.08
C PHE A 277 5.63 5.53 -19.26
N ILE A 278 6.59 5.17 -20.12
CA ILE A 278 6.88 5.95 -21.34
C ILE A 278 5.68 5.95 -22.29
N ASN A 279 4.99 4.83 -22.43
CA ASN A 279 3.77 4.73 -23.25
C ASN A 279 2.64 5.58 -22.66
N PHE A 280 2.42 5.52 -21.33
CA PHE A 280 1.48 6.38 -20.63
C PHE A 280 1.74 7.87 -20.93
N LEU A 281 3.01 8.32 -20.92
CA LEU A 281 3.36 9.71 -21.27
C LEU A 281 3.03 10.05 -22.73
N LYS A 282 3.33 9.15 -23.67
CA LYS A 282 3.06 9.34 -25.11
C LYS A 282 1.56 9.40 -25.40
N GLU A 283 0.79 8.48 -24.82
CA GLU A 283 -0.68 8.43 -24.96
C GLU A 283 -1.34 9.70 -24.42
N ASN A 284 -0.71 10.35 -23.44
CA ASN A 284 -1.14 11.64 -22.90
C ASN A 284 -0.48 12.85 -23.59
N ASN A 285 0.04 12.67 -24.82
CA ASN A 285 0.60 13.73 -25.67
C ASN A 285 1.80 14.49 -25.08
N VAL A 286 2.58 13.86 -24.21
CA VAL A 286 3.86 14.45 -23.75
C VAL A 286 4.90 14.30 -24.86
N ASP A 287 5.49 15.42 -25.29
CA ASP A 287 6.59 15.41 -26.25
C ASP A 287 7.88 14.87 -25.61
N LEU A 288 8.33 13.72 -26.10
CA LEU A 288 9.55 13.04 -25.63
C LEU A 288 10.75 13.22 -26.58
N THR A 289 10.59 13.94 -27.69
CA THR A 289 11.63 14.07 -28.75
C THR A 289 12.96 14.58 -28.22
N ASN A 290 12.91 15.51 -27.27
CA ASN A 290 14.09 16.11 -26.62
C ASN A 290 14.26 15.64 -25.15
N THR A 291 13.63 14.53 -24.77
CA THR A 291 13.70 13.99 -23.41
C THR A 291 14.84 12.98 -23.31
N ARG A 292 15.73 13.18 -22.33
CA ARG A 292 16.71 12.15 -21.96
C ARG A 292 16.02 11.07 -21.14
N ALA A 293 15.62 9.99 -21.79
CA ALA A 293 15.13 8.78 -21.14
C ALA A 293 16.24 7.72 -21.17
N SER A 294 16.81 7.40 -20.01
CA SER A 294 17.92 6.43 -19.94
C SER A 294 17.62 5.30 -18.97
N TYR A 295 17.73 4.08 -19.51
CA TYR A 295 17.75 2.82 -18.74
C TYR A 295 19.14 2.51 -18.18
N ILE A 296 20.16 3.13 -18.80
CA ILE A 296 21.56 2.91 -18.48
C ILE A 296 21.91 3.79 -17.30
N GLY A 297 22.30 3.15 -16.20
CA GLY A 297 22.88 3.82 -15.05
C GLY A 297 24.17 4.53 -15.46
N GLU A 298 24.06 5.80 -15.84
CA GLU A 298 25.15 6.72 -15.58
C GLU A 298 25.29 6.73 -14.06
N ARG A 299 26.25 5.93 -13.57
CA ARG A 299 26.78 6.05 -12.23
C ARG A 299 27.17 7.51 -12.08
N ASP A 300 26.33 8.24 -11.35
CA ASP A 300 26.57 9.58 -10.87
C ASP A 300 27.91 9.53 -10.12
N HIS A 301 29.00 9.86 -10.81
CA HIS A 301 30.35 9.95 -10.26
C HIS A 301 30.50 11.23 -9.41
N SER A 302 29.45 11.56 -8.64
CA SER A 302 29.49 12.56 -7.58
C SER A 302 29.47 11.85 -6.22
N LEU A 303 30.67 11.40 -5.83
CA LEU A 303 31.14 11.16 -4.47
C LEU A 303 30.05 10.93 -3.39
N ASP A 304 29.48 9.73 -3.35
CA ASP A 304 29.02 9.12 -2.09
C ASP A 304 30.13 8.14 -1.68
N HIS A 305 31.13 8.64 -0.93
CA HIS A 305 32.08 7.78 -0.23
C HIS A 305 31.34 7.12 0.94
N SER A 306 30.51 6.13 0.62
CA SER A 306 30.06 5.11 1.56
C SER A 306 30.64 3.79 1.07
N SER A 307 31.68 3.33 1.78
CA SER A 307 32.40 2.07 1.63
C SER A 307 31.69 1.00 0.81
N SER A 308 32.17 0.76 -0.40
CA SER A 308 31.88 -0.44 -1.17
C SER A 308 32.58 -1.63 -0.52
N PHE A 309 31.95 -2.28 0.46
CA PHE A 309 32.31 -3.64 0.81
C PHE A 309 31.58 -4.58 -0.15
N ARG A 310 32.37 -5.20 -1.05
CA ARG A 310 31.95 -6.38 -1.80
C ARG A 310 31.66 -7.48 -0.78
N MET A 311 30.39 -7.77 -0.51
CA MET A 311 30.02 -9.06 0.05
C MET A 311 29.83 -10.03 -1.11
N SER A 312 30.59 -11.12 -1.07
CA SER A 312 30.48 -12.24 -2.00
C SER A 312 29.04 -12.69 -2.12
N ARG A 313 28.60 -12.87 -3.37
CA ARG A 313 27.38 -13.60 -3.72
C ARG A 313 27.40 -14.95 -2.99
N ASN A 314 26.37 -15.22 -2.20
CA ASN A 314 25.84 -16.58 -2.07
C ASN A 314 24.38 -16.54 -1.59
N HIS A 315 23.57 -17.33 -2.31
CA HIS A 315 22.19 -17.73 -2.08
C HIS A 315 21.06 -16.73 -2.42
N ASN A 316 20.60 -16.84 -3.67
CA ASN A 316 19.22 -16.55 -4.05
C ASN A 316 18.29 -17.53 -3.32
N MET A 317 17.43 -17.04 -2.42
CA MET A 317 16.14 -17.67 -2.18
C MET A 317 15.10 -16.91 -2.99
N GLU A 318 14.67 -17.51 -4.08
CA GLU A 318 13.52 -17.08 -4.86
C GLU A 318 12.26 -17.56 -4.11
N ILE A 319 11.62 -16.66 -3.35
CA ILE A 319 10.30 -16.93 -2.79
C ILE A 319 9.28 -16.59 -3.89
N THR A 320 8.98 -17.58 -4.72
CA THR A 320 7.96 -17.47 -5.77
C THR A 320 6.57 -17.56 -5.14
N MET A 321 5.86 -16.45 -5.06
CA MET A 321 4.41 -16.46 -4.78
C MET A 321 3.67 -16.65 -6.11
N GLU A 322 3.48 -17.89 -6.55
CA GLU A 322 2.56 -18.19 -7.65
C GLU A 322 1.11 -18.05 -7.17
N THR A 323 0.43 -16.97 -7.55
CA THR A 323 -1.03 -16.90 -7.45
C THR A 323 -1.65 -17.57 -8.66
N LYS A 324 -1.88 -18.88 -8.59
CA LYS A 324 -2.77 -19.56 -9.55
C LYS A 324 -4.21 -19.41 -9.10
N ALA A 325 -5.02 -18.76 -9.93
CA ALA A 325 -6.45 -18.63 -9.77
C ALA A 325 -7.15 -19.93 -10.18
N LEU A 326 -7.78 -20.65 -9.24
CA LEU A 326 -9.17 -21.15 -9.37
C LEU A 326 -9.66 -21.85 -8.09
N GLU A 327 -10.88 -21.45 -7.69
CA GLU A 327 -11.97 -22.15 -6.99
C GLU A 327 -11.74 -23.12 -5.81
N LYS A 328 -12.39 -22.73 -4.70
CA LYS A 328 -13.02 -23.51 -3.62
C LYS A 328 -12.17 -24.50 -2.80
N ASP A 329 -12.28 -24.26 -1.50
CA ASP A 329 -11.96 -25.10 -0.36
C ASP A 329 -10.52 -25.19 0.11
N GLN A 330 -10.45 -25.43 1.41
CA GLN A 330 -9.39 -25.06 2.36
C GLN A 330 -8.03 -25.73 2.12
N THR A 331 -7.01 -25.12 2.75
CA THR A 331 -5.78 -25.68 3.34
C THR A 331 -4.48 -25.22 2.68
N ILE A 332 -3.79 -24.27 3.31
CA ILE A 332 -2.38 -23.96 3.01
C ILE A 332 -1.54 -24.81 3.96
N VAL A 333 -0.92 -25.87 3.43
CA VAL A 333 0.12 -26.63 4.14
C VAL A 333 1.46 -25.97 3.84
N LEU A 334 2.16 -25.50 4.87
CA LEU A 334 3.57 -25.18 4.77
C LEU A 334 4.33 -26.51 4.71
N VAL A 335 4.96 -26.82 3.58
CA VAL A 335 5.88 -27.95 3.49
C VAL A 335 7.23 -27.48 4.07
N GLU A 336 7.57 -27.96 5.26
CA GLU A 336 8.95 -27.94 5.75
C GLU A 336 9.78 -28.92 4.92
N ASN A 337 10.61 -28.41 4.02
CA ASN A 337 11.65 -29.22 3.41
C ASN A 337 12.81 -29.34 4.42
N THR A 338 12.76 -30.38 5.25
CA THR A 338 13.95 -30.92 5.91
C THR A 338 14.77 -31.65 4.84
N TYR A 339 15.95 -31.14 4.51
CA TYR A 339 16.95 -31.92 3.77
C TYR A 339 18.02 -32.41 4.73
N THR A 340 17.99 -33.73 4.95
CA THR A 340 19.05 -34.54 5.53
C THR A 340 20.26 -34.53 4.58
N GLY A 341 21.43 -34.17 5.09
CA GLY A 341 22.68 -34.33 4.36
C GLY A 341 23.07 -35.80 4.27
N ASP A 342 23.84 -36.13 3.23
CA ASP A 342 24.89 -37.14 3.34
C ASP A 342 26.07 -36.80 2.41
N PRO A 343 27.29 -37.26 2.75
CA PRO A 343 28.56 -36.77 2.25
C PRO A 343 29.11 -37.65 1.12
N GLU A 344 29.83 -37.05 0.17
CA GLU A 344 30.98 -37.64 -0.53
C GLU A 344 31.41 -36.72 -1.69
N GLU A 345 32.57 -36.08 -1.55
CA GLU A 345 33.63 -36.16 -2.57
C GLU A 345 34.92 -35.52 -2.03
N LEU A 346 35.83 -36.39 -1.59
CA LEU A 346 37.26 -36.13 -1.46
C LEU A 346 37.92 -36.47 -2.79
N ALA A 347 38.77 -35.57 -3.30
CA ALA A 347 40.08 -35.83 -3.92
C ALA A 347 40.41 -34.69 -4.91
N GLU A 348 41.38 -33.85 -4.56
CA GLU A 348 42.71 -33.83 -5.20
C GLU A 348 42.83 -32.74 -6.27
N ASN A 349 43.49 -31.63 -5.92
CA ASN A 349 44.89 -31.49 -6.31
C ASN A 349 45.57 -30.34 -5.58
N ARG A 350 46.71 -30.70 -4.96
CA ARG A 350 47.68 -29.81 -4.33
C ARG A 350 48.54 -29.14 -5.39
N SER A 351 49.18 -28.07 -4.93
CA SER A 351 50.55 -27.62 -5.25
C SER A 351 50.84 -27.19 -6.68
N ASN A 352 51.08 -25.89 -6.83
CA ASN A 352 52.36 -25.41 -7.36
C ASN A 352 52.72 -24.08 -6.67
N ASP A 353 53.70 -24.18 -5.78
CA ASP A 353 54.86 -23.29 -5.60
C ASP A 353 55.30 -22.62 -6.92
N GLU A 354 55.98 -21.47 -7.02
CA GLU A 354 56.46 -20.41 -6.13
C GLU A 354 57.16 -19.39 -7.09
N PHE A 355 57.51 -18.21 -6.57
CA PHE A 355 58.53 -17.27 -7.08
C PHE A 355 58.29 -16.31 -8.27
N SER A 356 58.25 -15.02 -7.89
CA SER A 356 58.97 -13.85 -8.41
C SER A 356 59.73 -13.94 -9.73
N GLN A 357 59.49 -12.98 -10.64
CA GLN A 357 60.44 -11.91 -10.99
C GLN A 357 59.90 -11.00 -12.12
N TYR A 358 60.05 -9.69 -11.93
CA TYR A 358 60.18 -8.61 -12.94
C TYR A 358 59.29 -8.61 -14.20
N LEU A 359 58.20 -7.85 -14.19
CA LEU A 359 57.95 -6.59 -14.93
C LEU A 359 56.45 -6.23 -14.92
#